data_AF-A0A554LFW5-F1
#
_entry.id   AF-A0A554LFW5-F1
#
_cell.length_a   1.000
_cell.length_b   1.000
_cell.length_c   1.000
_cell.angle_alpha   90.00
_cell.angle_beta   90.00
_cell.angle_gamma   90.00
#
_symmetry.space_group_name_H-M   'P 1'
#
loop_
_entity.id
_entity.type
_entity.pdbx_description
1 polymer ?
#
loop_
_entity_poly.entity_id
_entity_poly.type
_entity_poly.pdbx_seq_one_letter_code
_entity_poly.pdbx_strand_id
1 'polypeptide(L)'
;MTGINVKLKKNNRAGFTLVEILVASTIFATIIVVVSGVFVSALKEQRRSFDTQQVQETMTYMIERMTKEIRVSEILEPATMGDCVSSITIQHPDNGIVKYYKTDGTFEANRDVLSSLAGPVTESSILNFNLVEVVDLKFCIFGQDPDDSYQPRVTIIGAVRATGSDSVENFQTTVSLRQLQSQ
;
A
#
# COMPACT_ATOMS: atom_id res chain seq x y z
N MET A 1 -52.16 4.76 74.58
CA MET A 1 -51.21 5.08 73.49
C MET A 1 -50.62 3.78 72.99
N THR A 2 -50.92 3.45 71.73
CA THR A 2 -50.68 2.17 71.07
C THR A 2 -49.20 1.93 70.80
N GLY A 3 -48.68 0.77 71.21
CA GLY A 3 -47.33 0.30 70.90
C GLY A 3 -47.18 0.04 69.39
N ILE A 4 -46.09 0.54 68.82
CA ILE A 4 -45.74 0.37 67.41
C ILE A 4 -45.27 -1.07 67.17
N ASN A 5 -45.89 -1.74 66.21
CA ASN A 5 -45.67 -3.13 65.85
C ASN A 5 -44.57 -3.21 64.77
N VAL A 6 -43.38 -3.69 65.11
CA VAL A 6 -42.25 -3.83 64.16
C VAL A 6 -42.41 -5.15 63.39
N LYS A 7 -42.76 -5.08 62.10
CA LYS A 7 -42.70 -6.21 61.17
C LYS A 7 -41.41 -6.16 60.33
N LEU A 8 -40.36 -6.84 60.77
CA LEU A 8 -39.23 -7.17 59.91
C LEU A 8 -39.55 -8.45 59.12
N LYS A 9 -40.10 -8.32 57.92
CA LYS A 9 -40.23 -9.45 56.99
C LYS A 9 -38.90 -9.62 56.25
N LYS A 10 -38.00 -10.45 56.78
CA LYS A 10 -36.78 -10.86 56.07
C LYS A 10 -36.80 -12.36 55.79
N ASN A 11 -37.44 -12.72 54.67
CA ASN A 11 -37.24 -14.03 54.05
C ASN A 11 -36.65 -13.81 52.67
N ASN A 12 -35.32 -13.76 52.59
CA ASN A 12 -34.58 -13.97 51.36
C ASN A 12 -33.61 -15.12 51.61
N ARG A 13 -34.09 -16.35 51.42
CA ARG A 13 -33.21 -17.51 51.25
C ARG A 13 -32.60 -17.39 49.85
N ALA A 14 -31.66 -16.46 49.69
CA ALA A 14 -30.90 -16.25 48.48
C ALA A 14 -29.51 -16.86 48.71
N GLY A 15 -29.33 -18.09 48.23
CA GLY A 15 -28.07 -18.81 48.26
C GLY A 15 -28.05 -19.79 47.09
N PHE A 16 -26.90 -19.91 46.44
CA PHE A 16 -26.71 -20.82 45.33
C PHE A 16 -26.46 -22.24 45.83
N THR A 17 -26.99 -23.22 45.11
CA THR A 17 -26.66 -24.62 45.38
C THR A 17 -25.23 -24.94 44.88
N LEU A 18 -24.59 -25.96 45.46
CA LEU A 18 -23.28 -26.41 44.98
C LEU A 18 -23.33 -26.85 43.50
N VAL A 19 -24.45 -27.45 43.08
CA VAL A 19 -24.67 -27.87 41.70
C VAL A 19 -24.80 -26.68 40.76
N GLU A 20 -25.49 -25.61 41.17
CA GLU A 20 -25.54 -24.35 40.40
C GLU A 20 -24.16 -23.74 40.17
N ILE A 21 -23.31 -23.70 41.21
CA ILE A 21 -21.96 -23.15 41.09
C ILE A 21 -21.12 -24.01 40.12
N LEU A 22 -21.27 -25.34 40.17
CA LEU A 22 -20.56 -26.26 39.27
C LEU A 22 -21.02 -26.08 37.81
N VAL A 23 -22.32 -26.02 37.57
CA VAL A 23 -22.85 -25.81 36.21
C VAL A 23 -22.49 -24.42 35.69
N ALA A 24 -22.61 -23.38 36.52
CA ALA A 24 -22.25 -22.02 36.13
C ALA A 24 -20.76 -21.88 35.79
N SER A 25 -19.87 -22.48 36.60
CA SER A 25 -18.42 -22.42 36.36
C SER A 25 -17.99 -23.20 35.12
N THR A 26 -18.61 -24.36 34.86
CA THR A 26 -18.33 -25.13 33.63
C THR A 26 -18.79 -24.37 32.38
N ILE A 27 -20.00 -23.81 32.38
CA ILE A 27 -20.48 -22.97 31.27
C ILE A 27 -19.57 -21.75 31.09
N PHE A 28 -19.23 -21.06 32.16
CA PHE A 28 -18.35 -19.89 32.11
C PHE A 28 -16.97 -20.24 31.53
N ALA A 29 -16.36 -21.33 31.98
CA ALA A 29 -15.08 -21.81 31.44
C ALA A 29 -15.17 -22.12 29.95
N THR A 30 -16.24 -22.80 29.50
CA THR A 30 -16.42 -23.08 28.06
C THR A 30 -16.54 -21.82 27.22
N ILE A 31 -17.26 -20.81 27.72
CA ILE A 31 -17.41 -19.51 27.03
C ILE A 31 -16.06 -18.81 26.89
N ILE A 32 -15.23 -18.79 27.94
CA ILE A 32 -13.89 -18.16 27.88
C ILE A 32 -13.03 -18.81 26.80
N VAL A 33 -13.06 -20.13 26.67
CA VAL A 33 -12.29 -20.85 25.66
C VAL A 33 -12.75 -20.46 24.25
N VAL A 34 -14.06 -20.40 24.02
CA VAL A 34 -14.62 -20.00 22.72
C VAL A 34 -14.24 -18.55 22.38
N VAL A 35 -14.44 -17.62 23.31
CA VAL A 35 -14.11 -16.19 23.11
C VAL A 35 -12.62 -16.00 22.82
N SER A 36 -11.77 -16.74 23.54
CA SER A 36 -10.31 -16.70 23.33
C SER A 36 -9.93 -17.23 21.94
N GLY A 37 -10.59 -18.28 21.45
CA GLY A 37 -10.40 -18.80 20.09
C GLY A 37 -10.77 -17.80 19.00
N VAL A 38 -11.90 -17.10 19.18
CA VAL A 38 -12.33 -16.01 18.27
C VAL A 38 -11.31 -14.87 18.29
N PHE A 39 -10.87 -14.46 19.49
CA PHE A 39 -9.89 -13.38 19.64
C PHE A 39 -8.56 -13.68 18.93
N VAL A 40 -8.01 -14.88 19.08
CA VAL A 40 -6.78 -15.28 18.38
C VAL A 40 -6.97 -15.30 16.86
N SER A 41 -8.15 -15.74 16.39
CA SER A 41 -8.46 -15.75 14.96
C SER A 41 -8.54 -14.32 14.40
N ALA A 42 -9.20 -13.41 15.12
CA ALA A 42 -9.28 -12.00 14.76
C ALA A 42 -7.89 -11.34 14.67
N LEU A 43 -6.97 -11.66 15.59
CA LEU A 43 -5.59 -11.15 15.54
C LEU A 43 -4.83 -11.63 14.30
N LYS A 44 -5.04 -12.88 13.88
CA LYS A 44 -4.42 -13.42 12.65
C LYS A 44 -4.96 -12.71 11.40
N GLU A 45 -6.26 -12.48 11.35
CA GLU A 45 -6.90 -11.75 10.25
C GLU A 45 -6.42 -10.30 10.20
N GLN A 46 -6.33 -9.63 11.35
CA GLN A 46 -5.81 -8.27 11.44
C GLN A 46 -4.39 -8.16 10.88
N ARG A 47 -3.50 -9.10 11.21
CA ARG A 47 -2.13 -9.12 10.69
C ARG A 47 -2.10 -9.30 9.17
N ARG A 48 -2.86 -10.25 8.64
CA ARG A 48 -2.93 -10.48 7.19
C ARG A 48 -3.53 -9.28 6.45
N SER A 49 -4.54 -8.63 7.04
CA SER A 49 -5.15 -7.42 6.51
C SER A 49 -4.13 -6.28 6.44
N PHE A 50 -3.28 -6.14 7.47
CA PHE A 50 -2.24 -5.11 7.50
C PHE A 50 -1.20 -5.31 6.38
N ASP A 51 -0.73 -6.53 6.18
CA ASP A 51 0.26 -6.82 5.12
C ASP A 51 -0.33 -6.52 3.72
N THR A 52 -1.60 -6.88 3.50
CA THR A 52 -2.31 -6.62 2.23
C THR A 52 -2.53 -5.12 2.02
N GLN A 53 -2.92 -4.41 3.08
CA GLN A 53 -3.11 -2.96 3.04
C GLN A 53 -1.83 -2.24 2.63
N GLN A 54 -0.69 -2.64 3.17
CA GLN A 54 0.58 -1.99 2.86
C GLN A 54 1.03 -2.21 1.41
N VAL A 55 0.78 -3.40 0.84
CA VAL A 55 1.00 -3.67 -0.58
C VAL A 55 0.14 -2.74 -1.44
N GLN A 56 -1.15 -2.60 -1.12
CA GLN A 56 -2.06 -1.74 -1.85
C GLN A 56 -1.70 -0.25 -1.74
N GLU A 57 -1.31 0.22 -0.56
CA GLU A 57 -0.85 1.60 -0.33
C GLU A 57 0.43 1.89 -1.11
N THR A 58 1.41 0.97 -1.10
CA THR A 58 2.65 1.10 -1.87
C THR A 58 2.35 1.17 -3.36
N MET A 59 1.51 0.27 -3.87
CA MET A 59 1.09 0.24 -5.27
C MET A 59 0.42 1.56 -5.68
N THR A 60 -0.52 2.04 -4.87
CA THR A 60 -1.24 3.28 -5.14
C THR A 60 -0.28 4.48 -5.13
N TYR A 61 0.59 4.55 -4.12
CA TYR A 61 1.62 5.59 -4.03
C TYR A 61 2.54 5.61 -5.25
N MET A 62 3.05 4.44 -5.66
CA MET A 62 3.91 4.30 -6.84
C MET A 62 3.20 4.76 -8.12
N ILE A 63 1.96 4.31 -8.33
CA ILE A 63 1.14 4.69 -9.49
C ILE A 63 0.91 6.18 -9.52
N GLU A 64 0.47 6.78 -8.41
CA GLU A 64 0.19 8.21 -8.32
C GLU A 64 1.45 9.04 -8.55
N ARG A 65 2.57 8.65 -7.92
CA ARG A 65 3.85 9.33 -8.06
C ARG A 65 4.33 9.31 -9.51
N MET A 66 4.39 8.13 -10.14
CA MET A 66 4.82 7.99 -11.52
C MET A 66 3.87 8.71 -12.47
N THR A 67 2.56 8.53 -12.33
CA THR A 67 1.56 9.14 -13.21
C THR A 67 1.63 10.66 -13.14
N LYS A 68 1.77 11.23 -11.94
CA LYS A 68 1.84 12.69 -11.75
C LYS A 68 3.07 13.27 -12.43
N GLU A 69 4.23 12.63 -12.27
CA GLU A 69 5.48 13.14 -12.85
C GLU A 69 5.54 12.91 -14.35
N ILE A 70 5.21 11.71 -14.83
CA ILE A 70 5.24 11.38 -16.27
C ILE A 70 4.27 12.28 -17.04
N ARG A 71 3.07 12.57 -16.51
CA ARG A 71 2.07 13.41 -17.20
C ARG A 71 2.61 14.78 -17.65
N VAL A 72 3.50 15.39 -16.86
CA VAL A 72 4.02 16.74 -17.11
C VAL A 72 5.43 16.76 -17.66
N SER A 73 6.03 15.59 -17.88
CA SER A 73 7.41 15.46 -18.31
C SER A 73 7.50 15.10 -19.79
N GLU A 74 8.65 15.42 -20.37
CA GLU A 74 9.06 14.92 -21.68
C GLU A 74 9.83 13.62 -21.50
N ILE A 75 9.71 12.67 -22.43
CA ILE A 75 10.45 11.41 -22.37
C ILE A 75 11.77 11.61 -23.10
N LEU A 76 12.88 11.30 -22.41
CA LEU A 76 14.21 11.35 -23.00
C LEU A 76 14.66 9.97 -23.49
N GLU A 77 14.39 8.91 -22.70
CA GLU A 77 14.75 7.54 -23.04
C GLU A 77 13.70 6.54 -22.55
N PRO A 78 13.50 5.43 -23.27
CA PRO A 78 14.10 5.07 -24.57
C PRO A 78 13.44 5.80 -25.75
N ALA A 79 14.21 6.08 -26.79
CA ALA A 79 13.72 6.64 -28.06
C ALA A 79 13.00 5.60 -28.94
N THR A 80 13.01 4.32 -28.56
CA THR A 80 12.44 3.22 -29.34
C THR A 80 10.96 3.05 -29.03
N MET A 81 10.14 3.16 -30.08
CA MET A 81 8.69 3.04 -30.02
C MET A 81 8.22 1.58 -30.07
N GLY A 82 7.17 1.25 -29.32
CA GLY A 82 6.45 -0.03 -29.45
C GLY A 82 6.91 -1.17 -28.55
N ASP A 83 8.07 -1.05 -27.89
CA ASP A 83 8.55 -2.03 -26.91
C ASP A 83 8.36 -1.55 -25.46
N CYS A 84 8.13 -2.49 -24.56
CA CYS A 84 8.07 -2.24 -23.13
C CYS A 84 9.47 -2.36 -22.51
N VAL A 85 9.93 -1.30 -21.84
CA VAL A 85 11.27 -1.25 -21.23
C VAL A 85 11.22 -1.26 -19.71
N SER A 86 12.29 -1.73 -19.06
CA SER A 86 12.38 -1.84 -17.59
C SER A 86 12.79 -0.53 -16.88
N SER A 87 13.11 0.52 -17.65
CA SER A 87 13.44 1.83 -17.11
C SER A 87 12.99 2.93 -18.05
N ILE A 88 12.59 4.07 -17.50
CA ILE A 88 12.23 5.26 -18.26
C ILE A 88 12.99 6.47 -17.71
N THR A 89 13.52 7.29 -18.61
CA THR A 89 14.17 8.57 -18.27
C THR A 89 13.27 9.70 -18.77
N ILE A 90 12.87 10.58 -17.86
CA ILE A 90 11.98 11.71 -18.15
C ILE A 90 12.64 13.03 -17.76
N GLN A 91 12.30 14.10 -18.47
CA GLN A 91 12.64 15.46 -18.12
C GLN A 91 11.43 16.16 -17.53
N HIS A 92 11.45 16.38 -16.23
CA HIS A 92 10.42 17.12 -15.52
C HIS A 92 10.79 18.61 -15.47
N PRO A 93 9.85 19.54 -15.72
CA PRO A 93 10.14 20.99 -15.77
C PRO A 93 10.80 21.53 -14.49
N ASP A 94 10.30 21.14 -13.32
CA ASP A 94 10.83 21.61 -12.02
C ASP A 94 11.88 20.70 -11.38
N ASN A 95 11.83 19.38 -11.65
CA ASN A 95 12.60 18.37 -10.93
C ASN A 95 13.84 17.89 -11.71
N GLY A 96 14.07 18.43 -12.91
CA GLY A 96 15.17 18.01 -13.77
C GLY A 96 14.96 16.63 -14.37
N ILE A 97 16.06 15.94 -14.66
CA ILE A 97 16.05 14.60 -15.26
C ILE A 97 15.79 13.58 -14.15
N VAL A 98 14.74 12.77 -14.33
CA VAL A 98 14.35 11.71 -13.42
C VAL A 98 14.39 10.37 -14.15
N LYS A 99 15.10 9.40 -13.60
CA LYS A 99 15.17 8.03 -14.11
C LYS A 99 14.50 7.07 -13.14
N TYR A 100 13.49 6.37 -13.64
CA TYR A 100 12.77 5.34 -12.91
C TYR A 100 13.24 3.95 -13.34
N TYR A 101 13.57 3.11 -12.37
CA TYR A 101 13.99 1.72 -12.61
C TYR A 101 13.77 0.86 -11.36
N LYS A 102 13.89 -0.45 -11.54
CA LYS A 102 13.85 -1.43 -10.46
C LYS A 102 15.23 -2.06 -10.29
N THR A 103 15.69 -2.20 -9.04
CA THR A 103 16.89 -2.96 -8.67
C THR A 103 16.51 -3.96 -7.60
N ASP A 104 16.75 -5.27 -7.77
CA ASP A 104 16.66 -6.28 -6.70
C ASP A 104 15.46 -6.19 -5.73
N GLY A 105 14.27 -5.82 -6.23
CA GLY A 105 13.05 -5.73 -5.43
C GLY A 105 12.72 -4.32 -4.90
N THR A 106 13.63 -3.36 -5.04
CA THR A 106 13.39 -1.94 -4.76
C THR A 106 12.97 -1.20 -6.02
N PHE A 107 12.07 -0.24 -5.83
CA PHE A 107 11.75 0.74 -6.86
C PHE A 107 12.49 2.03 -6.55
N GLU A 108 13.36 2.42 -7.48
CA GLU A 108 14.27 3.54 -7.32
C GLU A 108 13.95 4.63 -8.35
N ALA A 109 14.03 5.87 -7.87
CA ALA A 109 14.03 7.05 -8.72
C ALA A 109 15.32 7.84 -8.48
N ASN A 110 16.13 7.93 -9.53
CA ASN A 110 17.32 8.77 -9.56
C ASN A 110 16.97 10.13 -10.15
N ARG A 111 17.42 11.20 -9.50
CA ARG A 111 17.26 12.57 -9.97
C ARG A 111 18.62 13.20 -10.16
N ASP A 112 18.86 13.77 -11.33
CA ASP A 112 20.05 14.60 -11.53
C ASP A 112 19.75 16.02 -11.04
N VAL A 113 20.30 16.36 -9.88
CA VAL A 113 20.23 17.69 -9.29
C VAL A 113 21.51 18.44 -9.65
N LEU A 114 21.36 19.60 -10.29
CA LEU A 114 22.50 20.46 -10.59
C LEU A 114 22.92 21.19 -9.31
N SER A 115 23.95 20.70 -8.63
CA SER A 115 24.51 21.39 -7.46
C SER A 115 25.43 22.52 -7.94
N SER A 116 25.20 23.74 -7.44
CA SER A 116 25.96 24.95 -7.84
C SER A 116 27.44 24.92 -7.44
N LEU A 117 27.89 23.88 -6.72
CA LEU A 117 29.23 23.78 -6.15
C LEU A 117 29.99 22.47 -6.49
N ALA A 118 29.35 21.44 -7.04
CA ALA A 118 29.99 20.13 -7.25
C ALA A 118 29.68 19.44 -8.60
N GLY A 119 29.02 20.11 -9.54
CA GLY A 119 28.58 19.49 -10.80
C GLY A 119 27.25 18.71 -10.63
N PRO A 120 26.83 17.93 -11.64
CA PRO A 120 25.61 17.13 -11.54
C PRO A 120 25.77 16.06 -10.46
N VAL A 121 24.86 16.05 -9.48
CA VAL A 121 24.80 15.06 -8.41
C VAL A 121 23.52 14.24 -8.61
N THR A 122 23.64 12.92 -8.68
CA THR A 122 22.50 12.03 -8.79
C THR A 122 21.99 11.67 -7.39
N GLU A 123 20.80 12.15 -7.04
CA GLU A 123 20.10 11.74 -5.81
C GLU A 123 19.27 10.50 -6.07
N SER A 124 19.49 9.44 -5.29
CA SER A 124 18.68 8.21 -5.37
C SER A 124 17.65 8.18 -4.27
N SER A 125 16.40 7.88 -4.63
CA SER A 125 15.29 7.72 -3.70
C SER A 125 14.60 6.37 -3.89
N ILE A 126 14.46 5.62 -2.79
CA ILE A 126 13.68 4.39 -2.75
C ILE A 126 12.22 4.77 -2.50
N LEU A 127 11.32 4.31 -3.37
CA LEU A 127 9.92 4.72 -3.40
C LEU A 127 8.94 3.64 -2.90
N ASN A 128 9.40 2.42 -2.66
CA ASN A 128 8.59 1.37 -2.04
C ASN A 128 8.75 1.34 -0.51
N PHE A 129 7.74 0.85 0.20
CA PHE A 129 7.84 0.61 1.64
C PHE A 129 8.72 -0.63 1.94
N ASN A 130 9.35 -0.65 3.12
CA ASN A 130 10.33 -1.68 3.51
C ASN A 130 9.78 -3.13 3.52
N LEU A 131 8.46 -3.30 3.58
CA LEU A 131 7.79 -4.60 3.64
C LEU A 131 7.14 -4.99 2.30
N VAL A 132 7.37 -4.22 1.24
CA VAL A 132 6.80 -4.44 -0.09
C VAL A 132 7.92 -4.42 -1.13
N GLU A 133 8.01 -5.51 -1.88
CA GLU A 133 8.98 -5.69 -2.96
C GLU A 133 8.32 -5.53 -4.32
N VAL A 134 9.01 -4.86 -5.22
CA VAL A 134 8.59 -4.73 -6.62
C VAL A 134 9.15 -5.90 -7.42
N VAL A 135 8.28 -6.76 -7.94
CA VAL A 135 8.61 -7.97 -8.67
C VAL A 135 8.90 -7.68 -10.14
N ASP A 136 8.09 -6.84 -10.77
CA ASP A 136 8.26 -6.43 -12.16
C ASP A 136 7.88 -4.96 -12.31
N LEU A 137 8.53 -4.28 -13.24
CA LEU A 137 8.21 -2.90 -13.60
C LEU A 137 8.64 -2.66 -15.04
N LYS A 138 7.66 -2.27 -15.86
CA LYS A 138 7.81 -2.04 -17.30
C LYS A 138 7.04 -0.79 -17.71
N PHE A 139 7.59 -0.10 -18.70
CA PHE A 139 7.04 1.10 -19.29
C PHE A 139 6.91 0.88 -20.80
N CYS A 140 5.68 0.90 -21.31
CA CYS A 140 5.40 0.77 -22.74
C CYS A 140 5.01 2.15 -23.27
N ILE A 141 5.77 2.66 -24.24
CA ILE A 141 5.62 4.03 -24.73
C ILE A 141 5.02 3.99 -26.14
N PHE A 142 4.01 4.82 -26.38
CA PHE A 142 3.31 4.92 -27.65
C PHE A 142 3.11 6.39 -28.05
N GLY A 143 3.16 6.68 -29.35
CA GLY A 143 2.78 7.99 -29.88
C GLY A 143 3.82 9.09 -29.67
N GLN A 144 5.11 8.78 -29.69
CA GLN A 144 6.18 9.79 -29.57
C GLN A 144 6.76 10.22 -30.92
N ASP A 145 6.33 9.63 -32.04
CA ASP A 145 6.85 10.03 -33.34
C ASP A 145 6.26 11.42 -33.70
N PRO A 146 7.09 12.44 -33.98
CA PRO A 146 6.59 13.76 -34.38
C PRO A 146 5.70 13.71 -35.63
N ASP A 147 5.87 12.69 -36.48
CA ASP A 147 5.09 12.48 -37.69
C ASP A 147 3.84 11.60 -37.44
N ASP A 148 3.71 11.01 -36.25
CA ASP A 148 2.50 10.32 -35.84
C ASP A 148 1.47 11.33 -35.27
N SER A 149 0.22 11.24 -35.72
CA SER A 149 -0.85 12.09 -35.19
C SER A 149 -1.41 11.55 -33.87
N TYR A 150 -0.65 10.72 -33.14
CA TYR A 150 -1.11 10.15 -31.88
C TYR A 150 -0.68 11.02 -30.70
N GLN A 151 -1.51 11.02 -29.66
CA GLN A 151 -1.11 11.62 -28.40
C GLN A 151 -0.11 10.69 -27.68
N PRO A 152 1.07 11.18 -27.26
CA PRO A 152 2.02 10.38 -26.52
C PRO A 152 1.41 9.84 -25.24
N ARG A 153 1.60 8.55 -24.96
CA ARG A 153 1.15 7.90 -23.74
C ARG A 153 2.13 6.83 -23.27
N VAL A 154 2.20 6.66 -21.96
CA VAL A 154 3.02 5.65 -21.29
C VAL A 154 2.09 4.71 -20.52
N THR A 155 2.16 3.43 -20.82
CA THR A 155 1.54 2.38 -20.03
C THR A 155 2.56 1.83 -19.05
N ILE A 156 2.30 2.00 -17.76
CA ILE A 156 3.11 1.47 -16.67
C ILE A 156 2.50 0.13 -16.28
N ILE A 157 3.30 -0.92 -16.32
CA ILE A 157 2.93 -2.28 -15.93
C ILE A 157 3.88 -2.68 -14.81
N GLY A 158 3.35 -3.16 -13.69
CA GLY A 158 4.20 -3.61 -12.60
C GLY A 158 3.54 -4.69 -11.77
N ALA A 159 4.35 -5.30 -10.92
CA ALA A 159 3.95 -6.33 -9.99
C ALA A 159 4.62 -6.08 -8.65
N VAL A 160 3.88 -6.21 -7.56
CA VAL A 160 4.37 -6.02 -6.19
C VAL A 160 3.99 -7.22 -5.33
N ARG A 161 4.76 -7.50 -4.29
CA ARG A 161 4.46 -8.53 -3.28
C ARG A 161 4.84 -8.04 -1.90
N ALA A 162 4.18 -8.56 -0.87
CA ALA A 162 4.69 -8.39 0.49
C ALA A 162 5.98 -9.22 0.66
N THR A 163 6.97 -8.67 1.36
CA THR A 163 8.24 -9.37 1.66
C THR A 163 7.96 -10.69 2.37
N GLY A 164 8.44 -11.79 1.78
CA GLY A 164 8.23 -13.15 2.32
C GLY A 164 6.85 -13.77 2.04
N SER A 165 5.95 -13.10 1.31
CA SER A 165 4.66 -13.66 0.87
C SER A 165 4.70 -13.98 -0.62
N ASP A 166 4.27 -15.16 -1.05
CA ASP A 166 4.21 -15.55 -2.48
C ASP A 166 3.05 -14.92 -3.26
N SER A 167 2.17 -14.18 -2.59
CA SER A 167 1.10 -13.43 -3.25
C SER A 167 1.68 -12.23 -4.01
N VAL A 168 1.57 -12.26 -5.34
CA VAL A 168 1.96 -11.18 -6.24
C VAL A 168 0.71 -10.46 -6.72
N GLU A 169 0.65 -9.14 -6.52
CA GLU A 169 -0.39 -8.25 -7.01
C GLU A 169 0.12 -7.49 -8.23
N ASN A 170 -0.63 -7.55 -9.32
CA ASN A 170 -0.27 -6.90 -10.58
C ASN A 170 -1.03 -5.59 -10.74
N PHE A 171 -0.39 -4.61 -11.36
CA PHE A 171 -1.01 -3.35 -11.70
C PHE A 171 -0.64 -2.88 -13.09
N GLN A 172 -1.58 -2.17 -13.70
CA GLN A 172 -1.37 -1.52 -14.97
C GLN A 172 -2.12 -0.18 -14.98
N THR A 173 -1.44 0.86 -15.40
CA THR A 173 -2.03 2.19 -15.62
C THR A 173 -1.50 2.79 -16.91
N THR A 174 -2.26 3.67 -17.55
CA THR A 174 -1.82 4.39 -18.74
C THR A 174 -1.99 5.88 -18.53
N VAL A 175 -0.94 6.65 -18.80
CA VAL A 175 -0.90 8.09 -18.67
C VAL A 175 -0.60 8.72 -20.02
N SER A 176 -1.40 9.71 -20.43
CA SER A 176 -1.05 10.56 -21.57
C SER A 176 -0.11 11.68 -21.11
N LEU A 177 0.86 12.00 -21.96
CA LEU A 177 1.74 13.15 -21.73
C LEU A 177 1.01 14.44 -22.10
N ARG A 178 1.29 15.50 -21.35
CA ARG A 178 0.93 16.85 -21.71
C ARG A 178 2.03 17.43 -22.58
N GLN A 179 1.75 17.69 -23.85
CA GLN A 179 2.65 18.52 -24.67
C GLN A 179 2.73 19.92 -24.05
N LEU A 180 3.92 20.29 -23.59
CA LEU A 180 4.26 21.67 -23.31
C LEU A 180 4.58 22.30 -24.66
N GLN A 181 3.67 23.15 -25.17
CA GLN A 181 3.97 23.92 -26.37
C GLN A 181 5.17 24.83 -26.05
N SER A 182 6.32 24.54 -26.68
CA SER A 182 7.46 25.47 -26.74
C SER A 182 6.97 26.74 -27.43
N GLN A 183 6.99 27.87 -26.74
CA GLN A 183 6.93 29.20 -27.36
C GLN A 183 8.33 29.66 -27.76
#